data_AF-A0A382PST6-F1
#
_entry.id   AF-A0A382PST6-F1
#
_cell.length_a   1.000
_cell.length_b   1.000
_cell.length_c   1.000
_cell.angle_alpha   90.00
_cell.angle_beta   90.00
_cell.angle_gamma   90.00
#
_symmetry.space_group_name_H-M   'P 1'
#
loop_
_entity.id
_entity.type
_entity.pdbx_description
1 polymer ?
#
loop_
_entity_poly.entity_id
_entity_poly.type
_entity_poly.pdbx_seq_one_letter_code
_entity_poly.pdbx_strand_id
1 'polypeptide(L)'
;LTTSLGAADVTSCEFITTAWDASAGGTLQCRVRWNEAVDVVEGGSGLKLNVNRTPDGGSAASHTLRYGSGTGTNELMFQLAIAGGSPVGADDSFAITEQTLAVGGGTTLKDAGTNVAASRVISTAQAAAAGTLVATA
;
A
#
# COMPACT_ATOMS: atom_id res chain seq x y z
N LEU A 1 28.48 -6.29 2.35
CA LEU A 1 28.26 -4.84 2.36
C LEU A 1 27.41 -4.51 1.15
N THR A 2 26.10 -4.40 1.32
CA THR A 2 25.26 -3.72 0.34
C THR A 2 25.75 -2.28 0.29
N THR A 3 26.10 -1.80 -0.90
CA THR A 3 26.43 -0.39 -1.09
C THR A 3 25.13 0.40 -0.89
N SER A 4 24.93 0.95 0.31
CA SER A 4 23.79 1.84 0.61
C SER A 4 23.80 2.98 -0.39
N LEU A 5 22.69 3.13 -1.12
CA LEU A 5 22.51 4.19 -2.12
C LEU A 5 22.14 5.54 -1.47
N GLY A 6 22.06 5.59 -0.14
CA GLY A 6 21.55 6.71 0.62
C GLY A 6 20.34 6.27 1.43
N ALA A 7 19.29 7.09 1.44
CA ALA A 7 18.00 6.66 1.96
C ALA A 7 17.27 5.83 0.90
N ALA A 8 16.66 4.70 1.30
CA ALA A 8 15.88 3.89 0.37
C ALA A 8 14.71 4.70 -0.21
N ASP A 9 14.59 4.75 -1.53
CA ASP A 9 13.57 5.50 -2.27
C ASP A 9 12.51 4.58 -2.85
N VAL A 10 11.24 4.99 -2.78
CA VAL A 10 10.13 4.28 -3.42
C VAL A 10 10.34 4.31 -4.93
N THR A 11 10.25 3.15 -5.59
CA THR A 11 10.43 3.00 -7.04
C THR A 11 9.12 2.71 -7.75
N SER A 12 8.22 1.93 -7.16
CA SER A 12 6.90 1.64 -7.74
C SER A 12 5.90 1.14 -6.69
N CYS A 13 4.63 1.12 -7.08
CA CYS A 13 3.57 0.42 -6.37
C CYS A 13 2.66 -0.30 -7.36
N GLU A 14 2.03 -1.38 -6.92
CA GLU A 14 1.10 -2.17 -7.74
C GLU A 14 0.01 -2.84 -6.91
N PHE A 15 -1.09 -3.20 -7.56
CA PHE A 15 -2.02 -4.18 -7.02
C PHE A 15 -1.47 -5.59 -7.21
N ILE A 16 -1.51 -6.39 -6.14
CA ILE A 16 -1.25 -7.83 -6.20
C ILE A 16 -2.55 -8.59 -6.40
N THR A 17 -3.66 -8.07 -5.86
CA THR A 17 -4.99 -8.52 -6.22
C THR A 17 -5.29 -8.13 -7.66
N THR A 18 -5.49 -9.11 -8.54
CA THR A 18 -5.74 -8.88 -9.98
C THR A 18 -7.21 -8.94 -10.37
N ALA A 19 -8.09 -9.40 -9.48
CA ALA A 19 -9.53 -9.46 -9.67
C ALA A 19 -10.25 -9.25 -8.34
N TRP A 20 -11.40 -8.58 -8.37
CA TRP A 20 -12.22 -8.34 -7.19
C TRP A 20 -13.67 -8.66 -7.48
N ASP A 21 -14.27 -9.54 -6.67
CA ASP A 21 -15.68 -9.88 -6.72
C ASP A 21 -16.40 -9.13 -5.59
N ALA A 22 -17.33 -8.24 -5.95
CA ALA A 22 -18.07 -7.42 -5.00
C ALA A 22 -18.99 -8.25 -4.10
N SER A 23 -19.48 -9.40 -4.58
CA SER A 23 -20.38 -10.28 -3.82
C SER A 23 -19.63 -11.14 -2.81
N ALA A 24 -18.42 -11.60 -3.14
CA ALA A 24 -17.60 -12.45 -2.28
C ALA A 24 -16.70 -11.64 -1.33
N GLY A 25 -16.21 -10.48 -1.79
CA GLY A 25 -15.15 -9.73 -1.13
C GLY A 25 -13.82 -10.49 -1.15
N GLY A 26 -12.94 -10.19 -0.21
CA GLY A 26 -11.64 -10.87 -0.12
C GLY A 26 -10.56 -10.07 0.58
N THR A 27 -9.31 -10.40 0.27
CA THR A 27 -8.14 -9.64 0.75
C THR A 27 -7.60 -8.79 -0.39
N LEU A 28 -7.76 -7.47 -0.28
CA LEU A 28 -7.15 -6.52 -1.19
C LEU A 28 -5.69 -6.36 -0.81
N GLN A 29 -4.79 -6.63 -1.76
CA GLN A 29 -3.35 -6.60 -1.55
C GLN A 29 -2.67 -5.66 -2.55
N CYS A 30 -1.75 -4.86 -2.03
CA CYS A 30 -0.88 -3.98 -2.79
C CYS A 30 0.58 -4.21 -2.38
N ARG A 31 1.50 -3.92 -3.29
CA ARG A 31 2.94 -3.94 -3.03
C ARG A 31 3.51 -2.55 -3.28
N VAL A 32 4.41 -2.11 -2.40
CA VAL A 32 5.27 -0.95 -2.65
C VAL A 32 6.71 -1.46 -2.72
N ARG A 33 7.49 -0.90 -3.65
CA ARG A 33 8.88 -1.28 -3.88
C ARG A 33 9.81 -0.12 -3.60
N TRP A 34 10.99 -0.44 -3.08
CA TRP A 34 12.11 0.46 -2.87
C TRP A 34 13.29 0.07 -3.76
N ASN A 35 14.22 1.00 -3.97
CA ASN A 35 15.48 0.78 -4.68
C ASN A 35 16.46 -0.12 -3.90
N GLU A 36 16.31 -0.21 -2.58
CA GLU A 36 17.07 -1.09 -1.69
C GLU A 36 16.19 -1.62 -0.55
N ALA A 37 16.74 -2.48 0.30
CA ALA A 37 15.98 -3.12 1.37
C ALA A 37 15.57 -2.13 2.46
N VAL A 38 14.39 -2.33 3.05
CA VAL A 38 13.87 -1.49 4.14
C VAL A 38 13.49 -2.32 5.37
N ASP A 39 13.75 -1.76 6.54
CA ASP A 39 13.38 -2.34 7.82
C ASP A 39 12.13 -1.67 8.39
N VAL A 40 11.08 -2.47 8.59
CA VAL A 40 9.88 -2.07 9.30
C VAL A 40 9.89 -2.67 10.71
N VAL A 41 9.72 -1.79 11.70
CA VAL A 41 9.38 -2.18 13.08
C VAL A 41 8.00 -1.64 13.35
N GLU A 42 6.99 -2.51 13.41
CA GLU A 42 5.60 -2.14 13.66
C GLU A 42 5.39 -1.71 15.12
N GLY A 43 4.59 -0.66 15.31
CA GLY A 43 4.13 -0.18 16.61
C GLY A 43 2.76 0.48 16.52
N GLY A 44 1.93 0.29 17.56
CA GLY A 44 0.63 0.96 17.69
C GLY A 44 -0.26 0.83 16.46
N SER A 45 -0.45 1.92 15.70
CA SER A 45 -1.35 1.92 14.55
C SER A 45 -0.73 1.43 13.23
N GLY A 46 0.59 1.16 13.19
CA GLY A 46 1.28 0.51 12.08
C GLY A 46 1.65 1.42 10.90
N LEU A 47 2.28 0.83 9.89
CA LEU A 47 2.51 1.39 8.57
C LEU A 47 1.30 1.12 7.66
N LYS A 48 0.83 2.13 6.92
CA LYS A 48 -0.41 2.05 6.14
C LYS A 48 -0.31 2.68 4.76
N LEU A 49 -1.06 2.09 3.84
CA LEU A 49 -1.27 2.54 2.46
C LEU A 49 -2.76 2.78 2.23
N ASN A 50 -3.14 3.92 1.65
CA ASN A 50 -4.52 4.17 1.27
C ASN A 50 -4.76 3.79 -0.19
N VAL A 51 -5.92 3.20 -0.46
CA VAL A 51 -6.43 2.88 -1.78
C VAL A 51 -7.78 3.60 -1.92
N ASN A 52 -7.91 4.48 -2.91
CA ASN A 52 -9.15 5.18 -3.19
C ASN A 52 -10.13 4.27 -3.92
N ARG A 53 -11.42 4.34 -3.56
CA ARG A 53 -12.52 3.73 -4.30
C ARG A 53 -13.35 4.79 -5.02
N THR A 54 -13.77 4.53 -6.25
CA THR A 54 -14.68 5.37 -7.04
C THR A 54 -15.85 4.54 -7.58
N PRO A 55 -17.12 4.97 -7.46
CA PRO A 55 -17.58 6.17 -6.76
C PRO A 55 -17.26 6.12 -5.26
N ASP A 56 -16.93 7.28 -4.70
CA ASP A 56 -16.73 7.39 -3.28
C ASP A 56 -18.12 7.40 -2.62
N GLY A 57 -18.50 6.30 -1.96
CA GLY A 57 -19.82 6.17 -1.32
C GLY A 57 -20.09 7.14 -0.14
N GLY A 58 -19.53 8.35 -0.15
CA GLY A 58 -19.50 9.34 0.93
C GLY A 58 -18.09 9.61 1.45
N SER A 59 -17.99 10.45 2.49
CA SER A 59 -16.77 11.17 2.94
C SER A 59 -15.54 10.32 3.35
N ALA A 60 -15.54 9.00 3.17
CA ALA A 60 -14.44 8.09 3.52
C ALA A 60 -14.39 6.82 2.64
N ALA A 61 -14.51 6.91 1.32
CA ALA A 61 -14.44 5.72 0.46
C ALA A 61 -13.02 5.22 0.12
N SER A 62 -12.00 5.65 0.87
CA SER A 62 -10.65 5.10 0.75
C SER A 62 -10.45 3.94 1.72
N HIS A 63 -9.95 2.81 1.22
CA HIS A 63 -9.54 1.66 2.03
C HIS A 63 -8.11 1.87 2.54
N THR A 64 -7.91 1.72 3.84
CA THR A 64 -6.58 1.79 4.45
C THR A 64 -6.04 0.39 4.67
N LEU A 65 -5.11 -0.03 3.82
CA LEU A 65 -4.37 -1.28 3.93
C LEU A 65 -3.27 -1.12 4.97
N ARG A 66 -3.01 -2.19 5.73
CA ARG A 66 -1.91 -2.24 6.71
C ARG A 66 -0.75 -3.05 6.16
N TYR A 67 0.45 -2.70 6.61
CA TYR A 67 1.63 -3.52 6.40
C TYR A 67 1.37 -4.97 6.84
N GLY A 68 1.74 -5.92 5.99
CA GLY A 68 1.58 -7.36 6.22
C GLY A 68 2.89 -8.13 6.27
N SER A 69 3.86 -7.80 5.40
CA SER A 69 5.16 -8.49 5.33
C SER A 69 6.17 -7.76 4.46
N GLY A 70 7.46 -8.11 4.58
CA GLY A 70 8.53 -7.63 3.69
C GLY A 70 9.73 -6.97 4.37
N THR A 71 9.73 -6.84 5.71
CA THR A 71 10.88 -6.32 6.49
C THR A 71 12.19 -6.99 6.07
N GLY A 72 13.24 -6.20 5.87
CA GLY A 72 14.56 -6.66 5.43
C GLY A 72 14.65 -6.92 3.92
N THR A 73 13.60 -6.61 3.17
CA THR A 73 13.56 -6.72 1.69
C THR A 73 13.23 -5.36 1.07
N ASN A 74 13.32 -5.25 -0.24
CA ASN A 74 12.94 -4.04 -0.98
C ASN A 74 11.46 -4.01 -1.40
N GLU A 75 10.65 -4.97 -0.95
CA GLU A 75 9.23 -5.06 -1.29
C GLU A 75 8.38 -5.22 -0.03
N LEU A 76 7.48 -4.27 0.23
CA LEU A 76 6.53 -4.38 1.33
C LEU A 76 5.13 -4.67 0.81
N MET A 77 4.48 -5.66 1.42
CA MET A 77 3.11 -6.05 1.15
C MET A 77 2.16 -5.32 2.11
N PHE A 78 1.09 -4.77 1.55
CA PHE A 78 0.01 -4.13 2.27
C PHE A 78 -1.28 -4.88 1.99
N GLN A 79 -2.14 -5.04 3.00
CA GLN A 79 -3.38 -5.77 2.83
C GLN A 79 -4.53 -5.27 3.69
N LEU A 80 -5.76 -5.51 3.22
CA LEU A 80 -7.01 -5.30 3.95
C LEU A 80 -8.02 -6.37 3.56
N ALA A 81 -8.62 -7.03 4.56
CA ALA A 81 -9.79 -7.86 4.35
C ALA A 81 -11.03 -6.96 4.23
N ILE A 82 -11.80 -7.14 3.16
CA ILE A 82 -13.05 -6.41 2.90
C ILE A 82 -14.14 -7.47 2.66
N ALA A 83 -15.25 -7.35 3.39
CA ALA A 83 -16.39 -8.25 3.23
C ALA A 83 -17.10 -8.03 1.89
N GLY A 84 -17.72 -9.09 1.36
CA GLY A 84 -18.59 -9.01 0.19
C GLY A 84 -19.97 -8.43 0.51
N GLY A 85 -20.67 -7.98 -0.53
CA GLY A 85 -22.04 -7.44 -0.49
C GLY A 85 -22.15 -5.95 -0.10
N SER A 86 -21.20 -5.40 0.64
CA SER A 86 -21.05 -3.96 0.96
C SER A 86 -19.73 -3.74 1.71
N PRO A 87 -18.97 -2.65 1.51
CA PRO A 87 -19.33 -1.39 0.84
C PRO A 87 -18.91 -1.28 -0.64
N VAL A 88 -18.33 -2.33 -1.21
CA VAL A 88 -17.85 -2.33 -2.60
C VAL A 88 -18.96 -2.81 -3.51
N GLY A 89 -19.34 -2.00 -4.49
CA GLY A 89 -20.28 -2.36 -5.55
C GLY A 89 -19.59 -2.92 -6.79
N ALA A 90 -20.37 -3.52 -7.69
CA ALA A 90 -19.90 -3.77 -9.06
C ALA A 90 -19.57 -2.44 -9.76
N ASP A 91 -18.56 -2.45 -10.62
CA ASP A 91 -17.99 -1.29 -11.31
C ASP A 91 -17.27 -0.26 -10.41
N ASP A 92 -17.25 -0.47 -9.08
CA ASP A 92 -16.37 0.30 -8.21
C ASP A 92 -14.91 0.05 -8.61
N SER A 93 -14.12 1.12 -8.72
CA SER A 93 -12.70 1.05 -9.06
C SER A 93 -11.84 1.40 -7.86
N PHE A 94 -10.81 0.59 -7.64
CA PHE A 94 -9.74 0.84 -6.67
C PHE A 94 -8.53 1.46 -7.37
N ALA A 95 -7.97 2.50 -6.79
CA ALA A 95 -6.77 3.16 -7.28
C ALA A 95 -5.82 3.51 -6.13
N ILE A 96 -4.52 3.27 -6.31
CA ILE A 96 -3.50 3.89 -5.47
C ILE A 96 -3.31 5.31 -6.02
N THR A 97 -3.41 6.32 -5.15
CA THR A 97 -3.16 7.73 -5.52
C THR A 97 -1.81 8.19 -4.98
N GLU A 98 -1.34 9.37 -5.45
CA GLU A 98 -0.22 10.03 -4.79
C GLU A 98 -0.53 10.16 -3.30
N GLN A 99 0.46 9.85 -2.47
CA GLN A 99 0.33 9.94 -1.01
C GLN A 99 1.69 9.79 -0.35
N THR A 100 1.75 10.15 0.93
CA THR A 100 2.80 9.67 1.82
C THR A 100 2.24 8.53 2.66
N LEU A 101 2.89 7.37 2.65
CA LEU A 101 2.53 6.22 3.49
C LEU A 101 2.40 6.67 4.94
N ALA A 102 1.31 6.34 5.61
CA ALA A 102 1.08 6.75 6.99
C ALA A 102 1.88 5.84 7.94
N VAL A 103 2.63 6.45 8.85
CA VAL A 103 3.40 5.77 9.90
C VAL A 103 2.87 6.26 11.23
N GLY A 104 2.36 5.37 12.08
CA GLY A 104 1.78 5.76 13.36
C GLY A 104 2.19 4.84 14.50
N GLY A 105 1.94 5.30 15.74
CA GLY A 105 2.02 4.46 16.94
C GLY A 105 3.41 3.95 17.32
N GLY A 106 4.48 4.64 16.92
CA GLY A 106 5.86 4.21 17.18
C GLY A 106 6.43 3.28 16.10
N THR A 107 5.69 3.05 15.01
CA THR A 107 6.22 2.34 13.84
C THR A 107 7.41 3.08 13.24
N THR A 108 8.43 2.34 12.80
CA THR A 108 9.55 2.90 12.03
C THR A 108 9.69 2.20 10.68
N LEU A 109 10.07 2.97 9.66
CA LEU A 109 10.44 2.50 8.34
C LEU A 109 11.79 3.13 7.99
N LYS A 110 12.82 2.30 7.87
CA LYS A 110 14.22 2.73 7.71
C LYS A 110 14.88 2.02 6.54
N ASP A 111 15.94 2.62 5.99
CA ASP A 111 16.89 1.87 5.15
C ASP A 111 17.51 0.74 5.98
N ALA A 112 17.53 -0.47 5.43
CA ALA A 112 17.79 -1.69 6.18
C ALA A 112 19.18 -1.67 6.82
N GLY A 113 19.24 -2.02 8.11
CA GLY A 113 20.49 -2.01 8.88
C GLY A 113 21.03 -0.62 9.23
N THR A 114 20.28 0.46 8.98
CA THR A 114 20.69 1.83 9.33
C THR A 114 19.68 2.54 10.23
N ASN A 115 19.98 3.78 10.61
CA ASN A 115 19.04 4.68 11.28
C ASN A 115 18.42 5.74 10.34
N VAL A 116 18.71 5.64 9.04
CA VAL A 116 18.20 6.56 8.03
C VAL A 116 16.75 6.18 7.71
N ALA A 117 15.85 7.16 7.72
CA ALA A 117 14.46 6.91 7.34
C ALA A 117 14.38 6.63 5.83
N ALA A 118 13.65 5.57 5.44
CA ALA A 118 13.35 5.34 4.03
C ALA A 118 12.25 6.31 3.56
N SER A 119 12.26 6.61 2.26
CA SER A 119 11.22 7.37 1.60
C SER A 119 9.86 6.70 1.76
N ARG A 120 8.84 7.53 1.90
CA ARG A 120 7.44 7.13 2.10
C ARG A 120 6.51 7.69 1.04
N VAL A 121 7.06 8.44 0.09
CA VAL A 121 6.27 9.20 -0.88
C VAL A 121 6.04 8.34 -2.11
N ILE A 122 4.77 8.11 -2.44
CA ILE A 122 4.34 7.57 -3.72
C ILE A 122 3.99 8.78 -4.59
N SER A 123 4.74 8.97 -5.67
CA SER A 123 4.53 10.05 -6.63
C SER A 123 3.30 9.80 -7.51
N THR A 124 2.81 10.87 -8.17
CA THR A 124 1.77 10.76 -9.21
C THR A 124 2.10 9.74 -10.29
N ALA A 125 3.34 9.73 -10.79
CA ALA A 125 3.77 8.84 -11.85
C ALA A 125 3.74 7.37 -11.40
N GLN A 126 4.19 7.08 -10.18
CA GLN A 126 4.14 5.74 -9.61
C GLN A 126 2.70 5.27 -9.36
N ALA A 127 1.86 6.15 -8.82
CA ALA A 127 0.44 5.89 -8.62
C ALA A 127 -0.28 5.61 -9.94
N ALA A 128 -0.05 6.43 -10.98
CA ALA A 128 -0.61 6.23 -12.31
C ALA A 128 -0.16 4.90 -12.94
N ALA A 129 1.10 4.51 -12.75
CA ALA A 129 1.64 3.25 -13.26
C ALA A 129 1.03 2.01 -12.57
N ALA A 130 0.51 2.14 -11.33
CA ALA A 130 -0.15 1.05 -10.62
C ALA A 130 -1.50 0.65 -11.25
N GLY A 131 -2.10 1.53 -12.06
CA GLY A 131 -3.39 1.32 -12.69
C GLY A 131 -4.58 1.29 -11.72
N THR A 132 -5.70 0.78 -12.20
CA THR A 132 -6.93 0.61 -11.42
C THR A 132 -7.39 -0.84 -11.43
N LEU A 133 -8.00 -1.27 -10.34
CA LEU A 133 -8.68 -2.57 -10.22
C LEU A 133 -10.18 -2.32 -10.17
N VAL A 134 -10.94 -2.87 -11.11
CA VAL A 134 -12.41 -2.69 -11.17
C VAL A 134 -13.09 -3.94 -10.59
N ALA A 135 -14.03 -3.71 -9.68
CA ALA A 135 -14.84 -4.76 -9.06
C ALA A 135 -15.88 -5.30 -10.05
N THR A 136 -16.01 -6.63 -10.10
CA THR A 136 -17.08 -7.32 -10.82
C THR A 136 -18.20 -7.74 -9.86
N ALA A 137 -19.37 -8.04 -10.42
CA ALA A 137 -20.49 -8.62 -9.68
C ALA A 137 -20.27 -10.09 -9.34
#